data_AF-A0A0F9S552-F1
#
_entry.id   AF-A0A0F9S552-F1
#
_cell.length_a   1.000
_cell.length_b   1.000
_cell.length_c   1.000
_cell.angle_alpha   90.00
_cell.angle_beta   90.00
_cell.angle_gamma   90.00
#
_symmetry.space_group_name_H-M   'P 1'
#
loop_
_entity.id
_entity.type
_entity.pdbx_description
1 polymer ?
#
loop_
_entity_poly.entity_id
_entity_poly.type
_entity_poly.pdbx_seq_one_letter_code
_entity_poly.pdbx_strand_id
1 'polypeptide(L)'
;MNNTLKRVIDILSKNYDITFIDAPAGLEYFSRKTGRNVTDLVIVTDPSKMGIHTMKRILELTKEVDLLFENIWIVGNRFPDNFKEILEKEVASINEKNVNLLGFISNSEEISRMNLIGENFLLLPNETDAYVKAKNLFAKII
;
A
#
# COMPACT_ATOMS: atom_id res chain seq x y z
N MET A 1 24.35 1.79 -13.37
CA MET A 1 23.66 3.10 -13.29
C MET A 1 22.62 3.20 -12.16
N ASN A 2 22.20 2.09 -11.49
CA ASN A 2 21.03 2.06 -10.59
C ASN A 2 21.30 1.89 -9.07
N ASN A 3 22.52 2.16 -8.59
CA ASN A 3 22.86 2.04 -7.16
C ASN A 3 22.73 3.36 -6.37
N THR A 4 22.57 4.50 -7.05
CA THR A 4 22.55 5.82 -6.40
C THR A 4 21.27 6.04 -5.60
N LEU A 5 20.10 5.75 -6.19
CA LEU A 5 18.81 5.88 -5.50
C LEU A 5 18.74 4.99 -4.27
N LYS A 6 19.18 3.74 -4.40
CA LYS A 6 19.27 2.76 -3.30
C LYS A 6 20.10 3.28 -2.15
N ARG A 7 21.31 3.79 -2.44
CA ARG A 7 22.21 4.34 -1.42
C ARG A 7 21.64 5.58 -0.74
N VAL A 8 20.92 6.44 -1.48
CA VAL A 8 20.28 7.63 -0.91
C VAL A 8 19.16 7.23 0.06
N ILE A 9 18.28 6.29 -0.34
CA ILE A 9 17.23 5.76 0.53
C ILE A 9 17.85 5.13 1.79
N ASP A 10 18.89 4.30 1.63
CA ASP A 10 19.59 3.65 2.75
C ASP A 10 20.20 4.64 3.74
N ILE A 11 20.75 5.77 3.28
CA ILE A 11 21.34 6.79 4.16
C ILE A 11 20.24 7.58 4.85
N LEU A 12 19.24 8.05 4.10
CA LEU A 12 18.19 8.91 4.65
C LEU A 12 17.36 8.18 5.70
N SER A 13 16.94 6.95 5.43
CA SER A 13 16.15 6.16 6.38
C SER A 13 16.86 5.84 7.70
N LYS A 14 18.16 6.15 7.87
CA LYS A 14 18.88 5.95 9.17
C LYS A 14 18.50 7.00 10.19
N ASN A 15 17.96 8.11 9.71
CA ASN A 15 17.71 9.29 10.51
C ASN A 15 16.22 9.52 10.78
N TYR A 16 15.36 8.57 10.41
CA TYR A 16 13.91 8.65 10.58
C TYR A 16 13.38 7.37 11.20
N ASP A 17 12.46 7.50 12.15
CA ASP A 17 11.77 6.37 12.79
C ASP A 17 10.89 5.61 11.79
N ILE A 18 10.30 6.34 10.83
CA ILE A 18 9.43 5.80 9.79
C ILE A 18 9.83 6.42 8.45
N THR A 19 9.99 5.58 7.41
CA THR A 19 10.18 6.04 6.03
C THR A 19 9.06 5.50 5.13
N PHE A 20 8.28 6.39 4.54
CA PHE A 20 7.31 6.03 3.50
C PHE A 20 7.95 6.13 2.13
N ILE A 21 7.75 5.10 1.31
CA ILE A 21 8.26 5.04 -0.06
C ILE A 21 7.07 4.83 -0.98
N ASP A 22 6.69 5.87 -1.72
CA ASP A 22 5.72 5.76 -2.80
C ASP A 22 6.45 5.34 -4.09
N ALA A 23 6.13 4.15 -4.59
CA ALA A 23 6.81 3.58 -5.74
C ALA A 23 5.78 3.10 -6.78
N PRO A 24 5.91 3.52 -8.06
CA PRO A 24 5.12 2.95 -9.15
C PRO A 24 5.61 1.52 -9.43
N ALA A 25 5.07 0.54 -8.70
CA ALA A 25 5.31 -0.91 -8.84
C ALA A 25 6.79 -1.37 -9.01
N GLY A 26 7.75 -0.53 -8.63
CA GLY A 26 9.19 -0.71 -8.87
C GLY A 26 9.88 -1.50 -7.77
N LEU A 27 9.40 -2.71 -7.51
CA LEU A 27 9.93 -3.57 -6.44
C LEU A 27 11.39 -4.01 -6.70
N GLU A 28 11.83 -4.01 -7.96
CA GLU A 28 13.19 -4.35 -8.39
C GLU A 28 14.30 -3.49 -7.76
N TYR A 29 13.95 -2.29 -7.29
CA TYR A 29 14.90 -1.40 -6.63
C TYR A 29 15.22 -1.84 -5.20
N PHE A 30 14.39 -2.68 -4.57
CA PHE A 30 14.50 -3.07 -3.15
C PHE A 30 15.11 -4.47 -2.91
N SER A 31 15.55 -5.17 -3.98
CA SER A 31 16.13 -6.53 -3.87
C SER A 31 17.30 -6.61 -2.88
N ARG A 32 17.48 -7.78 -2.23
CA ARG A 32 18.36 -8.14 -1.08
C ARG A 32 19.81 -7.64 -1.07
N LYS A 33 20.28 -6.97 -2.11
CA LYS A 33 21.58 -6.29 -2.12
C LYS A 33 21.56 -4.95 -1.35
N THR A 34 20.41 -4.49 -0.85
CA THR A 34 20.30 -3.37 0.10
C THR A 34 20.39 -3.90 1.53
N GLY A 35 21.29 -3.33 2.34
CA GLY A 35 21.54 -3.77 3.72
C GLY A 35 20.45 -3.41 4.73
N ARG A 36 19.21 -3.20 4.25
CA ARG A 36 18.04 -2.82 5.02
C ARG A 36 16.80 -3.53 4.54
N ASN A 37 16.09 -4.13 5.50
CA ASN A 37 14.84 -4.84 5.29
C ASN A 37 13.72 -3.79 5.24
N VAL A 38 13.00 -3.70 4.13
CA VAL A 38 11.67 -3.09 4.14
C VAL A 38 10.76 -4.06 4.89
N THR A 39 10.17 -3.63 6.00
CA THR A 39 9.41 -4.51 6.90
C THR A 39 8.02 -4.78 6.33
N ASP A 40 7.33 -3.72 5.89
CA ASP A 40 5.93 -3.77 5.50
C ASP A 40 5.75 -3.29 4.05
N LEU A 41 5.01 -4.07 3.26
CA LEU A 41 4.51 -3.68 1.95
C LEU A 41 3.01 -3.41 2.04
N VAL A 42 2.56 -2.22 1.67
CA VAL A 42 1.13 -1.92 1.54
C VAL A 42 0.74 -1.90 0.06
N ILE A 43 -0.16 -2.80 -0.33
CA ILE A 43 -0.72 -2.87 -1.68
C ILE A 43 -2.14 -2.30 -1.64
N VAL A 44 -2.36 -1.21 -2.37
CA VAL A 44 -3.66 -0.55 -2.49
C VAL A 44 -4.33 -0.98 -3.79
N THR A 45 -5.53 -1.54 -3.72
CA THR A 45 -6.31 -1.96 -4.90
C THR A 45 -7.67 -1.29 -4.93
N ASP A 46 -8.16 -0.97 -6.12
CA ASP A 46 -9.50 -0.46 -6.39
C ASP A 46 -10.47 -1.62 -6.76
N PRO A 47 -11.80 -1.40 -6.75
CA PRO A 47 -12.80 -2.44 -7.07
C PRO A 47 -12.87 -2.73 -8.58
N SER A 48 -11.73 -3.01 -9.19
CA SER A 48 -11.63 -3.40 -10.60
C SER A 48 -10.87 -4.70 -10.76
N LYS A 49 -11.20 -5.44 -11.82
CA LYS A 49 -10.45 -6.64 -12.21
C LYS A 49 -8.97 -6.35 -12.44
N MET A 50 -8.67 -5.16 -12.98
CA MET A 50 -7.29 -4.72 -13.19
C MET A 50 -6.56 -4.45 -11.87
N GLY A 51 -7.21 -3.82 -10.89
CA GLY A 51 -6.66 -3.61 -9.56
C GLY A 51 -6.29 -4.92 -8.87
N ILE A 52 -7.23 -5.88 -8.83
CA ILE A 52 -7.01 -7.20 -8.25
C ILE A 52 -5.90 -7.96 -8.99
N HIS A 53 -5.87 -7.90 -10.32
CA HIS A 53 -4.82 -8.51 -11.12
C HIS A 53 -3.44 -7.90 -10.81
N THR A 54 -3.36 -6.58 -10.71
CA THR A 54 -2.13 -5.84 -10.38
C THR A 54 -1.64 -6.18 -8.98
N MET A 55 -2.55 -6.27 -8.00
CA MET A 55 -2.23 -6.72 -6.64
C MET A 55 -1.57 -8.11 -6.66
N LYS A 56 -2.14 -9.07 -7.39
CA LYS A 56 -1.55 -10.41 -7.54
C LYS A 56 -0.19 -10.38 -8.24
N ARG A 57 -0.04 -9.56 -9.27
CA ARG A 57 1.23 -9.41 -9.99
C ARG A 57 2.32 -8.84 -9.08
N ILE A 58 1.99 -7.87 -8.23
CA ILE A 58 2.93 -7.33 -7.24
C ILE A 58 3.37 -8.44 -6.28
N LEU A 59 2.45 -9.27 -5.78
CA LEU A 59 2.79 -10.41 -4.91
C LEU A 59 3.71 -11.42 -5.62
N GLU A 60 3.44 -11.74 -6.88
CA GLU A 60 4.33 -12.59 -7.69
C GLU A 60 5.73 -11.97 -7.83
N LEU A 61 5.81 -10.67 -8.13
CA LEU A 61 7.08 -9.95 -8.26
C LEU A 61 7.88 -10.00 -6.95
N THR A 62 7.23 -9.86 -5.78
CA THR A 62 7.94 -9.98 -4.49
C THR A 62 8.68 -11.31 -4.37
N LYS A 63 8.11 -12.40 -4.91
CA LYS A 63 8.73 -13.73 -4.92
C LYS A 63 9.81 -13.84 -6.00
N GLU A 64 9.56 -13.31 -7.20
CA GLU A 64 10.51 -13.36 -8.33
C GLU A 64 11.83 -12.60 -8.03
N VAL A 65 11.76 -11.44 -7.37
CA VAL A 65 12.93 -10.61 -7.05
C VAL A 65 13.51 -10.87 -5.65
N ASP A 66 13.02 -11.93 -4.99
CA ASP A 66 13.45 -12.41 -3.70
C ASP A 66 13.32 -11.34 -2.60
N LEU A 67 12.24 -10.54 -2.61
CA LEU A 67 11.98 -9.57 -1.55
C LEU A 67 11.36 -10.26 -0.34
N LEU A 68 11.89 -9.96 0.84
CA LEU A 68 11.31 -10.42 2.10
C LEU A 68 10.66 -9.23 2.79
N PHE A 69 9.34 -9.28 2.88
CA PHE A 69 8.54 -8.41 3.73
C PHE A 69 8.03 -9.22 4.92
N GLU A 70 8.16 -8.66 6.12
CA GLU A 70 7.62 -9.23 7.35
C GLU A 70 6.08 -9.27 7.28
N ASN A 71 5.47 -8.21 6.78
CA ASN A 71 4.03 -8.14 6.51
C ASN A 71 3.75 -7.56 5.12
N ILE A 72 2.70 -8.09 4.48
CA ILE A 72 2.12 -7.54 3.25
C ILE A 72 0.66 -7.22 3.53
N TRP A 73 0.31 -5.94 3.46
CA TRP A 73 -1.00 -5.41 3.78
C TRP A 73 -1.77 -5.07 2.52
N ILE A 74 -2.95 -5.66 2.33
CA ILE A 74 -3.86 -5.33 1.24
C ILE A 74 -4.88 -4.31 1.74
N VAL A 75 -5.07 -3.22 0.98
CA VAL A 75 -6.08 -2.19 1.26
C VAL A 75 -7.03 -2.08 0.07
N GLY A 76 -8.32 -2.32 0.31
CA GLY A 76 -9.36 -2.05 -0.66
C GLY A 76 -9.75 -0.57 -0.66
N ASN A 77 -9.23 0.20 -1.61
CA ASN A 77 -9.51 1.62 -1.76
C ASN A 77 -10.74 1.89 -2.64
N ARG A 78 -11.58 2.85 -2.25
CA ARG A 78 -12.84 3.21 -2.91
C ARG A 78 -13.76 2.01 -3.14
N PHE A 79 -13.71 1.00 -2.27
CA PHE A 79 -14.53 -0.20 -2.38
C PHE A 79 -15.94 0.07 -1.83
N PRO A 80 -16.99 -0.12 -2.64
CA PRO A 80 -18.36 -0.17 -2.15
C PRO A 80 -18.59 -1.38 -1.24
N ASP A 81 -19.47 -1.25 -0.24
CA ASP A 81 -19.74 -2.31 0.74
C ASP A 81 -20.19 -3.62 0.10
N ASN A 82 -20.99 -3.55 -0.97
CA ASN A 82 -21.50 -4.70 -1.71
C ASN A 82 -20.44 -5.46 -2.53
N PHE A 83 -19.20 -4.96 -2.62
CA PHE A 83 -18.11 -5.61 -3.35
C PHE A 83 -16.94 -6.05 -2.46
N LYS A 84 -17.00 -5.80 -1.15
CA LYS A 84 -15.92 -6.17 -0.21
C LYS A 84 -15.63 -7.66 -0.19
N GLU A 85 -16.68 -8.48 -0.24
CA GLU A 85 -16.59 -9.95 -0.22
C GLU A 85 -15.72 -10.49 -1.36
N ILE A 86 -15.68 -9.80 -2.51
CA ILE A 86 -14.85 -10.20 -3.65
C ILE A 86 -13.38 -10.11 -3.26
N LEU A 87 -12.93 -8.97 -2.71
CA LEU A 87 -11.54 -8.80 -2.31
C LEU A 87 -11.19 -9.71 -1.12
N GLU A 88 -12.10 -9.89 -0.16
CA GLU A 88 -11.90 -10.81 0.97
C GLU A 88 -11.62 -12.24 0.49
N LYS A 89 -12.41 -12.74 -0.46
CA LYS A 89 -12.21 -14.07 -1.07
C LYS A 89 -10.88 -14.16 -1.82
N GLU A 90 -10.54 -13.11 -2.57
CA GLU A 90 -9.27 -13.07 -3.31
C GLU A 90 -8.08 -13.11 -2.36
N VAL A 91 -8.10 -12.33 -1.27
CA VAL A 91 -7.03 -12.35 -0.26
C VAL A 91 -6.99 -13.66 0.50
N ALA A 92 -8.14 -14.24 0.86
CA ALA A 92 -8.20 -15.54 1.54
C ALA A 92 -7.70 -16.70 0.67
N SER A 93 -7.70 -16.55 -0.66
CA SER A 93 -7.16 -17.56 -1.60
C SER A 93 -5.62 -17.58 -1.65
N ILE A 94 -4.96 -16.58 -1.07
CA ILE A 94 -3.50 -16.43 -1.06
C ILE A 94 -2.91 -17.32 0.03
N ASN A 95 -1.98 -18.20 -0.32
CA ASN A 95 -1.40 -19.18 0.61
C ASN A 95 -0.15 -18.65 1.36
N GLU A 96 -0.07 -17.33 1.55
CA GLU A 96 1.06 -16.67 2.21
C GLU A 96 0.66 -16.09 3.56
N LYS A 97 1.29 -16.59 4.64
CA LYS A 97 0.94 -16.20 6.02
C LYS A 97 1.19 -14.73 6.36
N ASN A 98 2.10 -14.08 5.64
CA ASN A 98 2.42 -12.67 5.83
C ASN A 98 1.51 -11.73 5.01
N VAL A 99 0.63 -12.26 4.16
CA VAL A 99 -0.32 -11.45 3.38
C VAL A 99 -1.64 -11.32 4.15
N ASN A 100 -2.01 -10.09 4.48
CA ASN A 100 -3.16 -9.79 5.32
C ASN A 100 -4.00 -8.67 4.72
N LEU A 101 -5.33 -8.80 4.78
CA LEU A 101 -6.24 -7.71 4.47
C LEU A 101 -6.23 -6.71 5.64
N LEU A 102 -5.73 -5.50 5.41
CA LEU A 102 -5.72 -4.44 6.41
C LEU A 102 -7.14 -3.89 6.64
N GLY A 103 -7.87 -3.71 5.53
CA GLY A 103 -9.27 -3.31 5.51
C GLY A 103 -9.65 -2.53 4.26
N PHE A 104 -10.74 -1.76 4.37
CA PHE A 104 -11.37 -1.05 3.26
C PHE A 104 -11.55 0.44 3.55
N ILE A 105 -11.34 1.25 2.53
CA ILE A 105 -11.65 2.68 2.54
C ILE A 105 -12.79 2.91 1.54
N SER A 106 -13.89 3.46 2.03
CA SER A 106 -15.06 3.79 1.20
C SER A 106 -14.74 4.97 0.28
N ASN A 107 -15.47 5.08 -0.84
CA ASN A 107 -15.33 6.23 -1.71
C ASN A 107 -15.75 7.52 -0.97
N SER A 108 -15.01 8.61 -1.17
CA SER A 108 -15.35 9.93 -0.66
C SER A 108 -15.47 10.92 -1.82
N GLU A 109 -16.67 11.49 -1.98
CA GLU A 109 -16.93 12.54 -2.97
C GLU A 109 -16.13 13.80 -2.68
N GLU A 110 -15.96 14.14 -1.40
CA GLU A 110 -15.16 15.28 -0.95
C GLU A 110 -13.70 15.14 -1.37
N ILE A 111 -13.07 14.00 -1.04
CA ILE A 111 -11.67 13.72 -1.45
C ILE A 111 -11.57 13.73 -2.98
N SER A 112 -12.56 13.19 -3.68
CA SER A 112 -12.58 13.16 -5.15
C SER A 112 -12.68 14.57 -5.74
N ARG A 113 -13.53 15.44 -5.18
CA ARG A 113 -13.66 16.85 -5.56
C ARG A 113 -12.35 17.59 -5.33
N MET A 114 -11.78 17.47 -4.13
CA MET A 114 -10.51 18.13 -3.78
C MET A 114 -9.38 17.72 -4.72
N ASN A 115 -9.29 16.42 -5.02
CA ASN A 115 -8.31 15.90 -5.98
C ASN A 115 -8.50 16.52 -7.37
N LEU A 116 -9.75 16.64 -7.84
CA LEU A 116 -10.06 17.13 -9.19
C LEU A 116 -9.65 18.60 -9.40
N ILE A 117 -9.75 19.41 -8.36
CA ILE A 117 -9.44 20.85 -8.41
C ILE A 117 -8.06 21.20 -7.83
N GLY A 118 -7.30 20.20 -7.37
CA GLY A 118 -5.96 20.39 -6.81
C GLY A 118 -5.95 21.03 -5.41
N GLU A 119 -7.02 20.88 -4.63
CA GLU A 119 -7.06 21.33 -3.24
C GLU A 119 -6.14 20.47 -2.34
N ASN A 120 -5.55 21.10 -1.33
CA ASN A 120 -4.65 20.44 -0.39
C ASN A 120 -5.41 19.53 0.58
N PHE A 121 -5.10 18.23 0.59
CA PHE A 121 -5.71 17.25 1.51
C PHE A 121 -5.44 17.50 3.00
N LEU A 122 -4.45 18.32 3.37
CA LEU A 122 -4.25 18.74 4.77
C LEU A 122 -5.40 19.61 5.30
N LEU A 123 -6.23 20.14 4.41
CA LEU A 123 -7.43 20.91 4.75
C LEU A 123 -8.68 20.02 4.85
N LEU A 124 -8.56 18.70 4.66
CA LEU A 124 -9.67 17.78 4.87
C LEU A 124 -10.18 17.92 6.31
N PRO A 125 -11.50 18.01 6.52
CA PRO A 125 -12.07 17.89 7.85
C PRO A 125 -11.58 16.59 8.50
N ASN A 126 -11.08 16.68 9.73
CA ASN A 126 -10.57 15.51 10.48
C ASN A 126 -11.65 14.45 10.79
N GLU A 127 -12.89 14.67 10.34
CA GLU A 127 -14.08 13.90 10.64
C GLU A 127 -14.64 13.16 9.40
N THR A 128 -14.06 13.38 8.21
CA THR A 128 -14.51 12.67 7.00
C THR A 128 -14.30 11.16 7.18
N ASP A 129 -15.34 10.36 6.91
CA ASP A 129 -15.33 8.90 7.14
C ASP A 129 -14.12 8.19 6.51
N ALA A 130 -13.75 8.56 5.28
CA ALA A 130 -12.59 8.00 4.61
C ALA A 130 -11.26 8.33 5.31
N TYR A 131 -11.11 9.54 5.84
CA TYR A 131 -9.92 9.95 6.59
C TYR A 131 -9.83 9.21 7.93
N VAL A 132 -10.92 9.15 8.68
CA VAL A 132 -10.97 8.45 9.97
C VAL A 132 -10.71 6.95 9.79
N LYS A 133 -11.31 6.33 8.76
CA LYS A 133 -11.04 4.92 8.41
C LYS A 133 -9.58 4.71 8.03
N ALA A 134 -9.02 5.52 7.14
CA ALA A 134 -7.61 5.40 6.76
C ALA A 134 -6.69 5.51 7.99
N LYS A 135 -6.91 6.51 8.84
CA LYS A 135 -6.15 6.69 10.09
C LYS A 135 -6.21 5.43 10.98
N ASN A 136 -7.40 4.88 11.20
CA ASN A 136 -7.59 3.68 12.02
C ASN A 136 -6.99 2.41 11.40
N LEU A 137 -6.96 2.31 10.07
CA LEU A 137 -6.34 1.18 9.37
C LEU A 137 -4.82 1.23 9.49
N PHE A 138 -4.20 2.38 9.17
CA PHE A 138 -2.75 2.51 9.17
C PHE A 138 -2.16 2.56 10.58
N ALA A 139 -2.92 2.96 11.60
CA ALA A 139 -2.52 2.86 13.00
C ALA A 139 -2.33 1.41 13.52
N LYS A 140 -2.68 0.39 12.72
CA LYS A 140 -2.40 -1.02 13.05
C LYS A 140 -1.00 -1.46 12.59
N ILE A 141 -0.38 -0.69 11.69
CA ILE A 141 0.95 -0.97 11.13
C ILE A 141 2.04 -0.29 11.98
N ILE A 142 1.71 0.88 12.54
CA ILE A 142 2.62 1.75 13.30
C ILE A 142 2.45 1.53 14.80
#